data_AF-A0A963FW42-F1
#
_entry.id   AF-A0A963FW42-F1
#
_cell.length_a   1.000
_cell.length_b   1.000
_cell.length_c   1.000
_cell.angle_alpha   90.00
_cell.angle_beta   90.00
_cell.angle_gamma   90.00
#
_symmetry.space_group_name_H-M   'P 1'
#
loop_
_entity.id
_entity.type
_entity.pdbx_description
1 polymer ?
#
loop_
_entity_poly.entity_id
_entity_poly.type
_entity_poly.pdbx_seq_one_letter_code
_entity_poly.pdbx_strand_id
1 'polypeptide(L)'
;MRMSILGFALGVWWLQRQGMLPEWPALAGLGGGILACAALAWAARRRWSGVSRIACFLGALLAGFAWAAAMGQLRLADHLPAQNEGRDIRVSGVVATLPQAYENGVRFEFEVERAEAAVPERLSLAWYRGWRAEEGDEWHAAPELHAGERWQLTVRLKRPHGNLNPHGFDY
;
A
#
# COMPACT_ATOMS: atom_id res chain seq x y z
N MET A 1 -7.42 10.46 29.99
CA MET A 1 -6.67 9.36 29.35
C MET A 1 -7.60 8.36 28.66
N ARG A 2 -8.54 7.69 29.36
CA ARG A 2 -9.45 6.70 28.74
C ARG A 2 -10.31 7.24 27.57
N MET A 3 -10.89 8.44 27.72
CA MET A 3 -11.76 9.02 26.67
C MET A 3 -11.01 9.37 25.39
N SER A 4 -9.77 9.86 25.48
CA SER A 4 -8.96 10.20 24.30
C SER A 4 -8.59 8.96 23.48
N ILE A 5 -8.30 7.83 24.13
CA ILE A 5 -8.05 6.56 23.44
C ILE A 5 -9.28 6.12 22.64
N LEU A 6 -10.47 6.22 23.24
CA LEU A 6 -11.73 5.92 22.56
C LEU A 6 -11.98 6.86 21.39
N GLY A 7 -11.71 8.16 21.56
CA GLY A 7 -11.81 9.15 20.48
C GLY A 7 -10.91 8.78 19.31
N PHE A 8 -9.63 8.50 19.58
CA PHE A 8 -8.66 8.07 18.57
C PHE A 8 -9.11 6.81 17.82
N ALA A 9 -9.50 5.76 18.56
CA ALA A 9 -9.98 4.52 17.96
C ALA A 9 -11.23 4.73 17.08
N LEU A 10 -12.17 5.59 17.54
CA LEU A 10 -13.35 5.97 16.76
C LEU A 10 -12.97 6.71 15.47
N GLY A 11 -11.96 7.58 15.51
CA GLY A 11 -11.43 8.28 14.34
C GLY A 11 -10.86 7.33 13.30
N VAL A 12 -10.06 6.34 13.73
CA VAL A 12 -9.54 5.27 12.85
C VAL A 12 -10.69 4.47 12.24
N TRP A 13 -11.63 4.02 13.07
CA TRP A 13 -12.80 3.25 12.62
C TRP A 13 -13.65 4.04 11.62
N TRP A 14 -13.82 5.34 11.82
CA TRP A 14 -14.58 6.20 10.92
C TRP A 14 -13.92 6.28 9.54
N LEU A 15 -12.60 6.44 9.47
CA LEU A 15 -11.90 6.44 8.17
C LEU A 15 -12.11 5.12 7.42
N GLN A 16 -12.06 3.97 8.10
CA GLN A 16 -12.25 2.66 7.47
C GLN A 16 -13.63 2.47 6.82
N ARG A 17 -14.62 3.31 7.18
CA ARG A 17 -15.94 3.34 6.53
C ARG A 17 -15.97 4.15 5.23
N GLN A 18 -14.91 4.91 4.93
CA GLN A 18 -14.84 5.73 3.73
C GLN A 18 -14.29 4.91 2.56
N GLY A 19 -14.94 5.02 1.40
CA GLY A 19 -14.47 4.37 0.16
C GLY A 19 -13.31 5.10 -0.51
N MET A 20 -12.97 6.31 -0.06
CA MET A 20 -11.89 7.14 -0.61
C MET A 20 -11.11 7.76 0.55
N LEU A 21 -9.80 7.91 0.37
CA LEU A 21 -8.97 8.63 1.32
C LEU A 21 -9.15 10.15 1.15
N PRO A 22 -9.05 10.92 2.24
CA PRO A 22 -9.06 12.37 2.15
C PRO A 22 -7.85 12.88 1.37
N GLU A 23 -8.09 13.91 0.55
CA GLU A 23 -7.04 14.60 -0.20
C GLU A 23 -6.08 15.38 0.73
N TRP A 24 -4.92 15.76 0.21
CA TRP A 24 -3.91 16.53 0.96
C TRP A 24 -4.44 17.81 1.62
N PRO A 25 -5.30 18.63 0.98
CA PRO A 25 -5.87 19.81 1.63
C PRO A 25 -6.77 19.46 2.82
N ALA A 26 -7.55 18.37 2.72
CA ALA A 26 -8.39 17.90 3.81
C ALA A 26 -7.55 17.41 5.00
N LEU A 27 -6.42 16.74 4.73
CA LEU A 27 -5.44 16.36 5.76
C LEU A 27 -4.84 17.56 6.48
N ALA A 28 -4.49 18.63 5.75
CA ALA A 28 -4.00 19.88 6.35
C ALA A 28 -5.07 20.53 7.25
N GLY A 29 -6.33 20.53 6.81
CA GLY A 29 -7.47 21.01 7.59
C GLY A 29 -7.67 20.24 8.90
N LEU A 30 -7.50 18.91 8.87
CA LEU A 30 -7.53 18.07 10.08
C LEU A 30 -6.41 18.45 11.06
N GLY A 31 -5.20 18.72 10.56
CA GLY A 31 -4.10 19.25 11.38
C GLY A 31 -4.48 20.55 12.10
N GLY A 32 -5.09 21.49 11.39
CA GLY A 32 -5.62 22.72 11.98
C GLY A 32 -6.69 22.46 13.05
N GLY A 33 -7.61 21.54 12.79
CA GLY A 33 -8.65 21.12 13.75
C GLY A 33 -8.09 20.48 15.03
N ILE A 34 -7.04 19.66 14.91
CA ILE A 34 -6.33 19.06 16.05
C ILE A 34 -5.68 20.16 16.91
N LEU A 35 -4.98 21.11 16.29
CA LEU A 35 -4.35 22.23 16.99
C LEU A 35 -5.38 23.13 17.69
N ALA A 36 -6.50 23.41 17.04
CA ALA A 36 -7.61 24.16 17.63
C ALA A 36 -8.20 23.43 18.85
N CYS A 37 -8.41 22.11 18.75
CA CYS A 37 -8.87 21.29 19.88
C CYS A 37 -7.85 21.28 21.04
N ALA A 38 -6.56 21.21 20.74
CA ALA A 38 -5.51 21.26 21.75
C ALA A 38 -5.46 22.63 22.46
N ALA A 39 -5.55 23.73 21.70
CA ALA A 39 -5.59 25.08 22.24
C ALA A 39 -6.82 25.31 23.13
N LEU A 40 -8.00 24.85 22.68
CA LEU A 40 -9.24 24.91 23.47
C LEU A 40 -9.15 24.07 24.73
N ALA A 41 -8.60 22.85 24.65
CA ALA A 41 -8.40 21.99 25.80
C ALA A 41 -7.48 22.63 26.85
N TRP A 42 -6.41 23.30 26.39
CA TRP A 42 -5.46 24.00 27.26
C TRP A 42 -6.07 25.26 27.89
N ALA A 43 -6.78 26.09 27.12
CA ALA A 43 -7.45 27.28 27.62
C ALA A 43 -8.56 26.95 28.63
N ALA A 44 -9.34 25.90 28.37
CA ALA A 44 -10.44 25.48 29.23
C ALA A 44 -9.98 24.66 30.45
N ARG A 45 -8.72 24.20 30.51
CA ARG A 45 -8.23 23.22 31.51
C ARG A 45 -8.47 23.63 32.96
N ARG A 46 -8.45 24.94 33.24
CA ARG A 46 -8.44 25.49 34.61
C ARG A 46 -9.82 25.91 35.10
N ARG A 47 -10.74 26.22 34.18
CA ARG A 47 -12.05 26.83 34.51
C ARG A 47 -13.22 25.96 34.08
N TRP A 48 -13.12 25.22 32.98
CA TRP A 48 -14.20 24.39 32.41
C TRP A 48 -13.70 22.99 32.05
N SER A 49 -13.61 22.13 33.06
CA SER A 49 -13.08 20.76 32.92
C SER A 49 -13.89 19.89 31.95
N GLY A 50 -15.19 20.11 31.80
CA GLY A 50 -16.04 19.42 30.82
C GLY A 50 -15.67 19.76 29.37
N VAL A 51 -15.51 21.05 29.07
CA VAL A 51 -15.11 21.54 27.74
C VAL A 51 -13.72 21.02 27.37
N SER A 52 -12.79 21.02 28.32
CA SER A 52 -11.45 20.46 28.12
C SER A 52 -11.49 18.97 27.76
N ARG A 53 -12.36 18.18 28.41
CA ARG A 53 -12.53 16.75 28.09
C ARG A 53 -13.11 16.52 26.69
N ILE A 54 -14.12 17.30 26.29
CA ILE A 54 -14.73 17.22 24.96
C ILE A 54 -13.71 17.61 23.88
N ALA A 55 -12.97 18.71 24.09
CA ALA A 55 -11.91 19.14 23.17
C ALA A 55 -10.80 18.09 23.03
N CYS A 56 -10.37 17.46 24.13
CA CYS A 56 -9.42 16.34 24.09
C CYS A 56 -9.97 15.11 23.36
N PHE A 57 -11.27 14.82 23.48
CA PHE A 57 -11.90 13.71 22.77
C PHE A 57 -11.96 13.98 21.26
N LEU A 58 -12.44 15.16 20.85
CA LEU A 58 -12.52 15.56 19.45
C LEU A 58 -11.13 15.66 18.81
N GLY A 59 -10.16 16.25 19.50
CA GLY A 59 -8.78 16.30 19.03
C GLY A 59 -8.18 14.91 18.82
N ALA A 60 -8.44 13.97 19.74
CA ALA A 60 -7.99 12.59 19.59
C ALA A 60 -8.68 11.86 18.43
N LEU A 61 -9.98 12.10 18.21
CA LEU A 61 -10.73 11.57 17.06
C LEU A 61 -10.15 12.05 15.74
N LEU A 62 -9.92 13.36 15.60
CA LEU A 62 -9.30 13.92 14.40
C LEU A 62 -7.87 13.38 14.20
N ALA A 63 -7.10 13.22 15.27
CA ALA A 63 -5.77 12.63 15.21
C ALA A 63 -5.79 11.17 14.75
N GLY A 64 -6.74 10.36 15.24
CA GLY A 64 -6.91 8.97 14.80
C GLY A 64 -7.29 8.85 13.33
N PHE A 65 -8.22 9.71 12.88
CA PHE A 65 -8.61 9.80 11.48
C PHE A 65 -7.43 10.21 10.59
N ALA A 66 -6.72 11.29 10.94
CA ALA A 66 -5.59 11.81 10.19
C ALA A 66 -4.42 10.80 10.14
N TRP A 67 -4.14 10.13 11.26
CA TRP A 67 -3.12 9.08 11.34
C TRP A 67 -3.42 7.93 10.37
N ALA A 68 -4.64 7.38 10.44
CA ALA A 68 -5.03 6.28 9.57
C ALA A 68 -5.02 6.71 8.09
N ALA A 69 -5.39 7.96 7.79
CA ALA A 69 -5.38 8.48 6.43
C ALA A 69 -3.96 8.65 5.91
N ALA A 70 -3.04 9.17 6.73
CA ALA A 70 -1.63 9.27 6.38
C ALA A 70 -1.01 7.88 6.10
N MET A 71 -1.31 6.89 6.93
CA MET A 71 -0.86 5.51 6.70
C MET A 71 -1.44 4.92 5.41
N GLY A 72 -2.72 5.18 5.13
CA GLY A 72 -3.35 4.78 3.87
C GLY A 72 -2.70 5.44 2.64
N GLN A 73 -2.44 6.75 2.72
CA GLN A 73 -1.77 7.50 1.66
C GLN A 73 -0.35 6.96 1.41
N LEU A 74 0.43 6.72 2.46
CA LEU A 74 1.76 6.12 2.32
C LEU A 74 1.71 4.73 1.68
N ARG A 75 0.73 3.91 2.03
CA ARG A 75 0.58 2.57 1.46
C ARG A 75 0.17 2.59 -0.01
N LEU A 76 -0.62 3.56 -0.43
CA LEU A 76 -1.07 3.72 -1.82
C LEU A 76 -0.11 4.53 -2.68
N ALA A 77 0.83 5.27 -2.06
CA ALA A 77 1.84 6.05 -2.78
C ALA A 77 2.77 5.13 -3.59
N ASP A 78 3.06 3.93 -3.09
CA ASP A 78 3.84 2.92 -3.80
C ASP A 78 2.97 2.15 -4.81
N HIS A 79 2.64 2.82 -5.92
CA HIS A 79 1.87 2.25 -7.02
C HIS A 79 2.58 2.45 -8.36
N LEU A 80 2.33 1.52 -9.29
CA LEU A 80 2.80 1.65 -10.67
C LEU A 80 2.15 2.88 -11.33
N PRO A 81 2.93 3.87 -11.81
CA PRO A 81 2.39 5.01 -12.53
C PRO A 81 1.64 4.56 -13.79
N ALA A 82 0.48 5.16 -14.08
CA ALA A 82 -0.37 4.75 -15.20
C ALA A 82 0.35 4.79 -16.56
N GLN A 83 1.32 5.70 -16.73
CA GLN A 83 2.15 5.83 -17.94
C GLN A 83 3.13 4.66 -18.17
N ASN A 84 3.36 3.83 -17.16
CA ASN A 84 4.28 2.70 -17.17
C ASN A 84 3.55 1.35 -17.20
N GLU A 85 2.22 1.36 -17.20
CA GLU A 85 1.40 0.17 -17.34
C GLU A 85 1.44 -0.38 -18.78
N GLY A 86 1.56 -1.69 -18.92
CA GLY A 86 1.51 -2.39 -20.22
C GLY A 86 2.75 -2.21 -21.10
N ARG A 87 3.80 -1.53 -20.61
CA ARG A 87 5.06 -1.30 -21.31
C ARG A 87 6.13 -2.29 -20.84
N ASP A 88 7.04 -2.60 -21.74
CA ASP A 88 8.20 -3.42 -21.41
C ASP A 88 9.24 -2.54 -20.70
N ILE A 89 9.55 -2.89 -19.45
CA ILE A 89 10.47 -2.14 -18.58
C ILE A 89 11.55 -3.10 -18.11
N ARG A 90 12.82 -2.70 -18.25
CA ARG A 90 13.92 -3.45 -17.67
C ARG A 90 14.03 -3.16 -16.18
N VAL A 91 14.07 -4.22 -15.39
CA VAL A 91 14.27 -4.19 -13.94
C VAL A 91 15.40 -5.12 -13.57
N SER A 92 16.21 -4.74 -12.58
CA SER A 92 17.20 -5.60 -11.95
C SER A 92 16.96 -5.66 -10.46
N GLY A 93 17.14 -6.82 -9.85
CA GLY A 93 16.71 -7.03 -8.48
C GLY A 93 16.84 -8.48 -8.04
N VAL A 94 16.23 -8.81 -6.91
CA VAL A 94 16.35 -10.10 -6.23
C VAL A 94 15.03 -10.84 -6.23
N VAL A 95 15.05 -12.15 -6.46
CA VAL A 95 13.89 -13.03 -6.22
C VAL A 95 13.68 -13.14 -4.70
N ALA A 96 12.66 -12.46 -4.18
CA ALA A 96 12.47 -12.25 -2.74
C ALA A 96 11.82 -13.46 -2.03
N THR A 97 10.99 -14.23 -2.74
CA THR A 97 10.27 -15.38 -2.19
C THR A 97 10.57 -16.65 -2.97
N LEU A 98 10.32 -17.81 -2.34
CA LEU A 98 10.42 -19.09 -3.03
C LEU A 98 9.46 -19.10 -4.22
N PRO A 99 9.94 -19.31 -5.46
CA PRO A 99 9.08 -19.33 -6.62
C PRO A 99 8.03 -20.44 -6.53
N GLN A 100 6.77 -20.08 -6.73
CA GLN A 100 5.62 -20.97 -6.65
C GLN A 100 5.22 -21.39 -8.06
N ALA A 101 5.32 -22.69 -8.36
CA ALA A 101 4.80 -23.23 -9.60
C ALA A 101 3.26 -23.24 -9.57
N TYR A 102 2.65 -22.86 -10.68
CA TYR A 102 1.20 -22.99 -10.92
C TYR A 102 0.97 -23.57 -12.31
N GLU A 103 -0.29 -23.84 -12.67
CA GLU A 103 -0.66 -24.57 -13.90
C GLU A 103 0.02 -24.06 -15.17
N ASN A 104 0.19 -22.73 -15.30
CA ASN A 104 0.70 -22.09 -16.52
C ASN A 104 2.06 -21.40 -16.35
N GLY A 105 2.82 -21.67 -15.27
CA GLY A 105 4.07 -20.96 -15.05
C GLY A 105 4.62 -21.01 -13.64
N VAL A 106 5.47 -20.03 -13.33
CA VAL A 106 6.01 -19.79 -12.00
C VAL A 106 5.74 -18.35 -11.58
N ARG A 107 5.29 -18.16 -10.33
CA ARG A 107 5.05 -16.85 -9.73
C ARG A 107 6.01 -16.63 -8.58
N PHE A 108 6.55 -15.43 -8.47
CA PHE A 108 7.50 -15.07 -7.41
C PHE A 108 7.41 -13.58 -7.12
N GLU A 109 7.81 -13.20 -5.91
CA GLU A 109 8.03 -11.79 -5.59
C GLU A 109 9.44 -11.38 -5.98
N PHE A 110 9.56 -10.20 -6.56
CA PHE A 110 10.81 -9.63 -7.02
C PHE A 110 11.02 -8.27 -6.36
N GLU A 111 12.14 -8.12 -5.66
CA GLU A 111 12.56 -6.87 -5.01
C GLU A 111 13.46 -6.10 -5.97
N VAL A 112 13.02 -4.91 -6.37
CA VAL A 112 13.68 -4.09 -7.39
C VAL A 112 14.86 -3.34 -6.79
N GLU A 113 16.07 -3.62 -7.27
CA GLU A 113 17.27 -2.86 -6.93
C GLU A 113 17.46 -1.67 -7.89
N ARG A 114 17.13 -1.84 -9.19
CA ARG A 114 17.15 -0.77 -10.20
C ARG A 114 16.08 -1.00 -11.28
N ALA A 115 15.57 0.08 -11.85
CA ALA A 115 14.63 0.03 -12.97
C ALA A 115 14.86 1.19 -13.94
N GLU A 116 14.55 0.96 -15.22
CA GLU A 116 14.60 1.99 -16.27
C GLU A 116 13.45 3.02 -16.16
N ALA A 117 12.41 2.70 -15.39
CA ALA A 117 11.25 3.55 -15.16
C ALA A 117 10.77 3.45 -13.70
N ALA A 118 9.94 4.40 -13.29
CA ALA A 118 9.30 4.35 -11.97
C ALA A 118 8.39 3.12 -11.85
N VAL A 119 8.76 2.21 -10.95
CA VAL A 119 8.05 0.97 -10.61
C VAL A 119 8.05 0.79 -9.09
N PRO A 120 7.09 0.03 -8.53
CA PRO A 120 7.12 -0.30 -7.11
C PRO A 120 8.37 -1.06 -6.68
N GLU A 121 8.75 -0.94 -5.40
CA GLU A 121 9.92 -1.63 -4.84
C GLU A 121 9.76 -3.15 -4.84
N ARG A 122 8.52 -3.65 -4.66
CA ARG A 122 8.18 -5.07 -4.70
C ARG A 122 7.19 -5.37 -5.82
N LEU A 123 7.55 -6.31 -6.68
CA LEU A 123 6.74 -6.74 -7.81
C LEU A 123 6.32 -8.20 -7.62
N SER A 124 5.05 -8.51 -7.87
CA SER A 124 4.60 -9.90 -8.05
C SER A 124 4.71 -10.24 -9.54
N LEU A 125 5.74 -11.01 -9.91
CA LEU A 125 5.98 -11.40 -11.29
C LEU A 125 5.47 -12.82 -11.56
N ALA A 126 5.02 -13.07 -12.78
CA ALA A 126 4.66 -14.39 -13.26
C ALA A 126 5.38 -14.66 -14.58
N TRP A 127 6.09 -15.78 -14.65
CA TRP A 127 6.71 -16.29 -15.85
C TRP A 127 5.85 -17.40 -16.42
N TYR A 128 5.23 -17.15 -17.56
CA TYR A 128 4.34 -18.11 -18.21
C TYR A 128 5.15 -19.12 -19.03
N ARG A 129 4.78 -20.40 -18.95
CA ARG A 129 5.24 -21.41 -19.91
C ARG A 129 4.56 -21.11 -21.25
N GLY A 130 5.34 -21.01 -22.33
CA GLY A 130 4.78 -20.73 -23.66
C GLY A 130 3.74 -21.78 -24.06
N TRP A 131 2.55 -21.36 -24.48
CA TRP A 131 1.49 -22.26 -24.95
C TRP A 131 1.76 -22.84 -26.35
N ARG A 132 2.68 -22.23 -27.12
CA ARG A 132 3.10 -22.75 -28.43
C ARG A 132 4.16 -23.82 -28.24
N ALA A 133 3.74 -25.08 -28.26
CA ALA A 133 4.57 -26.16 -28.77
C ALA A 133 4.63 -26.03 -30.31
N GLU A 134 5.35 -25.04 -30.83
CA GLU A 134 5.85 -25.16 -32.21
C GLU A 134 7.02 -26.15 -32.13
N GLU A 135 6.85 -27.29 -32.80
CA GLU A 135 7.84 -28.37 -32.89
C GLU A 135 9.23 -27.79 -33.20
N GLY A 136 10.10 -27.73 -32.20
CA GLY A 136 11.52 -27.40 -32.39
C GLY A 136 12.13 -26.33 -31.47
N ASP A 137 11.34 -25.55 -30.71
CA ASP A 137 11.90 -24.53 -29.82
C ASP A 137 12.06 -25.05 -28.38
N GLU A 138 13.27 -25.48 -28.02
CA GLU A 138 13.71 -25.76 -26.63
C GLU A 138 13.67 -24.52 -25.69
N TRP A 139 13.15 -23.37 -26.16
CA TRP A 139 13.34 -22.04 -25.58
C TRP A 139 12.23 -21.54 -24.63
N HIS A 140 11.29 -22.39 -24.20
CA HIS A 140 10.17 -21.93 -23.36
C HIS A 140 9.98 -22.68 -22.03
N ALA A 141 11.01 -23.37 -21.54
CA ALA A 141 11.07 -23.70 -20.11
C ALA A 141 11.39 -22.41 -19.33
N ALA A 142 10.57 -22.08 -18.33
CA ALA A 142 10.95 -21.03 -17.39
C ALA A 142 12.30 -21.43 -16.75
N PRO A 143 13.30 -20.54 -16.70
CA PRO A 143 14.55 -20.84 -16.03
C PRO A 143 14.27 -21.23 -14.57
N GLU A 144 15.10 -22.12 -14.02
CA GLU A 144 14.98 -22.51 -12.63
C GLU A 144 15.40 -21.32 -11.75
N LEU A 145 14.40 -20.60 -11.24
CA LEU A 145 14.57 -19.44 -10.37
C LEU A 145 14.73 -19.91 -8.92
N HIS A 146 15.72 -19.39 -8.23
CA HIS A 146 15.88 -19.60 -6.78
C HIS A 146 15.71 -18.30 -6.00
N ALA A 147 15.18 -18.44 -4.78
CA ALA A 147 15.10 -17.31 -3.86
C ALA A 147 16.51 -16.78 -3.54
N GLY A 148 16.65 -15.46 -3.50
CA GLY A 148 17.92 -14.76 -3.26
C GLY A 148 18.76 -14.52 -4.52
N GLU A 149 18.37 -15.04 -5.68
CA GLU A 149 19.10 -14.79 -6.93
C GLU A 149 18.88 -13.37 -7.44
N ARG A 150 19.94 -12.79 -8.00
CA ARG A 150 19.89 -11.51 -8.71
C ARG A 150 19.63 -11.72 -10.19
N TRP A 151 18.59 -11.08 -10.69
CA TRP A 151 18.19 -11.17 -12.08
C TRP A 151 18.01 -9.79 -12.70
N GLN A 152 18.23 -9.72 -14.01
CA GLN A 152 17.80 -8.61 -14.85
C GLN A 152 16.71 -9.11 -15.80
N LEU A 153 15.51 -8.56 -15.68
CA LEU A 153 14.32 -9.00 -16.39
C LEU A 153 13.71 -7.85 -17.18
N THR A 154 13.17 -8.15 -18.35
CA THR A 154 12.27 -7.24 -19.06
C THR A 154 10.84 -7.65 -18.71
N VAL A 155 10.13 -6.80 -17.98
CA VAL A 155 8.80 -7.09 -17.44
C VAL A 155 7.75 -6.18 -18.06
N ARG A 156 6.54 -6.71 -18.26
CA ARG A 156 5.37 -5.93 -18.63
C ARG A 156 4.40 -5.88 -17.46
N LEU A 157 4.42 -4.76 -16.74
CA LEU A 157 3.66 -4.62 -15.50
C LEU A 157 2.22 -4.19 -15.76
N LYS A 158 1.30 -4.67 -14.91
CA LYS A 158 -0.10 -4.25 -14.84
C LYS A 158 -0.39 -3.70 -13.46
N ARG A 159 -1.27 -2.71 -13.36
CA ARG A 159 -1.72 -2.21 -12.06
C ARG A 159 -2.54 -3.30 -11.35
N PRO A 160 -2.54 -3.33 -10.01
CA PRO A 160 -3.47 -4.17 -9.28
C PRO A 160 -4.90 -3.68 -9.54
N HIS A 161 -5.74 -4.54 -10.11
CA HIS A 161 -7.15 -4.25 -10.42
C HIS A 161 -8.13 -4.87 -9.40
N GLY A 162 -7.62 -5.61 -8.43
CA GLY A 162 -8.41 -6.30 -7.41
C GLY A 162 -7.57 -6.56 -6.14
N ASN A 163 -8.24 -7.02 -5.10
CA ASN A 163 -7.56 -7.45 -3.88
C ASN A 163 -6.94 -8.82 -4.11
N LEU A 164 -5.61 -8.93 -3.94
CA LEU A 164 -4.95 -10.23 -3.82
C LEU A 164 -5.26 -10.76 -2.42
N ASN A 165 -5.90 -11.91 -2.30
CA ASN A 165 -6.10 -12.57 -1.02
C ASN A 165 -5.01 -13.64 -0.82
N PRO A 166 -3.97 -13.42 0.02
CA PRO A 166 -2.81 -14.31 0.11
C PRO A 166 -3.15 -15.76 0.49
N HIS A 167 -4.35 -15.99 1.05
CA HIS A 167 -4.82 -17.30 1.52
C HIS A 167 -6.26 -17.62 1.05
N GLY A 168 -6.77 -16.93 0.02
CA GLY A 168 -8.14 -17.10 -0.45
C GLY A 168 -8.26 -17.08 -1.97
N PHE A 169 -9.48 -17.27 -2.46
CA PHE A 169 -9.78 -17.09 -3.88
C PHE A 169 -9.83 -15.60 -4.21
N ASP A 170 -9.15 -15.22 -5.30
CA ASP A 170 -9.32 -13.93 -5.97
C ASP A 170 -10.62 -14.03 -6.81
N TYR A 171 -11.62 -13.19 -6.53
CA TYR A 171 -12.91 -13.14 -7.26
C TYR A 171 -12.90 -12.07 -8.36
#